data_AF-A0A521SAB1-F1
#
_entry.id   AF-A0A521SAB1-F1
#
_cell.length_a   1.000
_cell.length_b   1.000
_cell.length_c   1.000
_cell.angle_alpha   90.00
_cell.angle_beta   90.00
_cell.angle_gamma   90.00
#
_symmetry.space_group_name_H-M   'P 1'
#
loop_
_entity.id
_entity.type
_entity.pdbx_description
1 polymer ?
#
loop_
_entity_poly.entity_id
_entity_poly.type
_entity_poly.pdbx_seq_one_letter_code
_entity_poly.pdbx_strand_id
1 'polypeptide(L)'
;MSLTKEDMIPKWKENRPASLALVLLCAFGTMFLWAKTDLAMRQARQVGRPEPLEHVISVEGTGKALGKPDIATVYFGVESRGADVASAQTKNTESMNALLGKMKALGISEDDIQTSSYNSYEDIEYTSSGRQPKGWVVSQQVTVKVRDVAKIASVLQTAGQNGATNISGPSFTIDDPSNLLAEAREKALKDAQEKAVSLAATLGVRLERVVGYSEYSGGGPVPYYDRAMSAGFGGGIEAPNIQPGQNEVSLNVSVTYKLVD
;
A
#
# COMPACT_ATOMS: atom_id res chain seq x y z
N MET A 1 -44.31 -61.91 -28.50
CA MET A 1 -42.94 -61.95 -29.07
C MET A 1 -41.98 -62.16 -27.91
N SER A 2 -41.80 -63.43 -27.52
CA SER A 2 -41.07 -63.83 -26.31
C SER A 2 -39.59 -64.03 -26.65
N LEU A 3 -38.72 -63.19 -26.10
CA LEU A 3 -37.28 -63.42 -26.12
C LEU A 3 -36.97 -64.62 -25.21
N THR A 4 -36.48 -65.71 -25.79
CA THR A 4 -36.07 -66.93 -25.08
C THR A 4 -34.72 -66.73 -24.40
N LYS A 5 -34.57 -67.29 -23.19
CA LYS A 5 -33.38 -67.18 -22.31
C LYS A 5 -32.05 -67.59 -22.98
N GLU A 6 -32.10 -68.33 -24.09
CA GLU A 6 -30.90 -68.85 -24.78
C GLU A 6 -30.14 -67.78 -25.57
N ASP A 7 -30.78 -66.67 -25.96
CA ASP A 7 -30.11 -65.57 -26.67
C ASP A 7 -29.38 -64.60 -25.73
N MET A 8 -29.51 -64.78 -24.41
CA MET A 8 -28.97 -63.86 -23.40
C MET A 8 -27.59 -64.26 -22.85
N ILE A 9 -27.04 -65.42 -23.24
CA ILE A 9 -25.76 -65.92 -22.71
C ILE A 9 -24.71 -65.93 -23.84
N PRO A 10 -23.56 -65.24 -23.69
CA PRO A 10 -22.56 -65.16 -24.76
C PRO A 10 -22.01 -66.56 -25.12
N LYS A 11 -21.81 -66.86 -26.41
CA LYS A 11 -21.14 -68.10 -26.85
C LYS A 11 -19.62 -67.99 -26.72
N TRP A 12 -19.12 -68.14 -25.49
CA TRP A 12 -17.71 -67.90 -25.11
C TRP A 12 -16.66 -68.77 -25.83
N LYS A 13 -17.06 -69.89 -26.44
CA LYS A 13 -16.14 -70.82 -27.11
C LYS A 13 -15.83 -70.46 -28.57
N GLU A 14 -16.68 -69.70 -29.27
CA GLU A 14 -16.49 -69.40 -30.70
C GLU A 14 -15.58 -68.18 -30.94
N ASN A 15 -15.51 -67.22 -30.00
CA ASN A 15 -14.68 -66.02 -30.13
C ASN A 15 -13.69 -65.87 -28.97
N ARG A 16 -12.64 -66.71 -28.96
CA ARG A 16 -11.50 -66.66 -28.01
C ARG A 16 -10.87 -65.27 -27.80
N PRO A 17 -10.71 -64.39 -28.82
CA PRO A 17 -10.17 -63.05 -28.59
C PRO A 17 -11.14 -62.16 -27.80
N ALA A 18 -12.45 -62.30 -27.98
CA ALA A 18 -13.45 -61.51 -27.28
C ALA A 18 -13.55 -61.91 -25.80
N SER A 19 -13.44 -63.20 -25.49
CA SER A 19 -13.44 -63.69 -24.10
C SER A 19 -12.16 -63.29 -23.35
N LEU A 20 -10.98 -63.29 -24.00
CA LEU A 20 -9.75 -62.75 -23.42
C LEU A 20 -9.83 -61.24 -23.17
N ALA A 21 -10.37 -60.47 -24.12
CA ALA A 21 -10.55 -59.02 -23.97
C ALA A 21 -11.47 -58.69 -22.78
N LEU A 22 -12.54 -59.46 -22.57
CA LEU A 22 -13.43 -59.25 -21.43
C LEU A 22 -12.77 -59.58 -20.09
N VAL A 23 -11.98 -60.66 -20.01
CA VAL A 23 -11.24 -61.00 -18.78
C VAL A 23 -10.24 -59.91 -18.43
N LEU A 24 -9.52 -59.37 -19.42
CA LEU A 24 -8.60 -58.24 -19.22
C LEU A 24 -9.33 -56.97 -18.77
N LEU A 25 -10.49 -56.68 -19.35
CA LEU A 25 -11.31 -55.53 -18.96
C LEU A 25 -11.85 -55.67 -17.53
N CYS A 26 -12.27 -56.88 -17.13
CA CYS A 26 -12.67 -57.18 -15.76
C CYS A 26 -11.49 -57.04 -14.78
N ALA A 27 -10.32 -57.56 -15.12
CA ALA A 27 -9.12 -57.45 -14.28
C ALA A 27 -8.65 -55.99 -14.12
N PHE A 28 -8.72 -55.20 -15.20
CA PHE A 28 -8.43 -53.77 -15.14
C PHE A 28 -9.47 -53.02 -14.31
N GLY A 29 -10.75 -53.36 -14.46
CA GLY A 29 -11.84 -52.80 -13.68
C GLY A 29 -11.70 -53.06 -12.18
N THR A 30 -11.32 -54.28 -11.78
CA THR A 30 -11.10 -54.62 -10.36
C THR A 30 -9.87 -53.92 -9.79
N MET A 31 -8.77 -53.83 -10.56
CA MET A 31 -7.58 -53.08 -10.15
C MET A 31 -7.88 -51.58 -10.00
N PHE A 32 -8.66 -51.00 -10.90
CA PHE A 32 -9.11 -49.61 -10.84
C PHE A 32 -10.00 -49.34 -9.63
N LEU A 33 -10.97 -50.22 -9.36
CA LEU A 33 -11.82 -50.13 -8.18
C LEU A 33 -11.02 -50.25 -6.89
N TRP A 34 -10.06 -51.18 -6.83
CA TRP A 34 -9.15 -51.33 -5.70
C TRP A 34 -8.28 -50.09 -5.48
N ALA A 35 -7.74 -49.50 -6.55
CA ALA A 35 -6.97 -48.25 -6.45
C ALA A 35 -7.84 -47.08 -5.96
N LYS A 36 -9.10 -46.98 -6.40
CA LYS A 36 -10.04 -45.96 -5.95
C LYS A 36 -10.45 -46.14 -4.50
N THR A 37 -10.68 -47.38 -4.06
CA THR A 37 -11.02 -47.67 -2.65
C THR A 37 -9.81 -47.49 -1.73
N ASP A 38 -8.60 -47.83 -2.16
CA ASP A 38 -7.38 -47.54 -1.41
C ASP A 38 -7.15 -46.03 -1.26
N LEU A 39 -7.31 -45.26 -2.34
CA LEU A 39 -7.22 -43.79 -2.28
C LEU A 39 -8.28 -43.19 -1.36
N ALA A 40 -9.53 -43.64 -1.48
CA ALA A 40 -10.63 -43.20 -0.62
C ALA A 40 -10.39 -43.57 0.86
N MET A 41 -9.84 -44.76 1.14
CA MET A 41 -9.48 -45.17 2.51
C MET A 41 -8.30 -44.34 3.06
N ARG A 42 -7.30 -44.00 2.24
CA ARG A 42 -6.21 -43.10 2.66
C ARG A 42 -6.72 -41.71 2.99
N GLN A 43 -7.63 -41.16 2.19
CA GLN A 43 -8.29 -39.87 2.46
C GLN A 43 -9.17 -39.96 3.71
N ALA A 44 -9.97 -41.01 3.87
CA ALA A 44 -10.82 -41.22 5.04
C ALA A 44 -10.00 -41.38 6.34
N ARG A 45 -8.77 -41.92 6.27
CA ARG A 45 -7.83 -41.97 7.42
C ARG A 45 -7.28 -40.60 7.82
N GLN A 46 -7.36 -39.59 6.94
CA GLN A 46 -6.99 -38.21 7.25
C GLN A 46 -8.17 -37.39 7.77
N VAL A 47 -9.41 -37.74 7.42
CA VAL A 47 -10.62 -37.08 7.94
C VAL A 47 -10.79 -37.39 9.42
N GLY A 48 -10.66 -36.38 10.28
CA GLY A 48 -10.91 -36.48 11.72
C GLY A 48 -9.69 -36.77 12.60
N ARG A 49 -8.46 -36.76 12.05
CA ARG A 49 -7.28 -36.57 12.90
C ARG A 49 -7.26 -35.10 13.36
N PRO A 50 -7.31 -34.79 14.67
CA PRO A 50 -6.95 -33.44 15.08
C PRO A 50 -5.53 -33.20 14.55
N GLU A 51 -5.33 -32.12 13.80
CA GLU A 51 -3.99 -31.59 13.57
C GLU A 51 -3.30 -31.59 14.94
N PRO A 52 -2.13 -32.24 15.10
CA PRO A 52 -1.45 -32.20 16.39
C PRO A 52 -1.35 -30.73 16.77
N LEU A 53 -1.82 -30.39 17.98
CA LEU A 53 -1.65 -29.04 18.52
C LEU A 53 -0.14 -28.80 18.54
N GLU A 54 0.39 -28.16 17.51
CA GLU A 54 1.80 -27.80 17.51
C GLU A 54 1.97 -26.89 18.70
N HIS A 55 2.80 -27.30 19.66
CA HIS A 55 3.14 -26.45 20.78
C HIS A 55 3.88 -25.25 20.22
N VAL A 56 3.17 -24.13 20.08
CA VAL A 56 3.70 -22.90 19.52
C VAL A 56 3.40 -21.72 20.42
N ILE A 57 4.27 -20.72 20.38
CA ILE A 57 3.99 -19.39 20.91
C ILE A 57 4.04 -18.42 19.75
N SER A 58 2.97 -17.64 19.59
CA SER A 58 2.93 -16.49 18.68
C SER A 58 3.11 -15.21 19.49
N VAL A 59 4.07 -14.39 19.08
CA VAL A 59 4.36 -13.09 19.69
C VAL A 59 4.28 -11.99 18.67
N GLU A 60 3.84 -10.82 19.12
CA GLU A 60 3.87 -9.60 18.33
C GLU A 60 4.98 -8.67 18.82
N GLY A 61 5.79 -8.21 17.88
CA GLY A 61 6.84 -7.23 18.08
C GLY A 61 6.54 -5.93 17.36
N THR A 62 6.91 -4.81 17.96
CA THR A 62 6.73 -3.49 17.36
C THR A 62 8.06 -2.77 17.29
N GLY A 63 8.32 -2.10 16.17
CA GLY A 63 9.55 -1.35 15.95
C GLY A 63 9.26 -0.02 15.29
N LYS A 64 10.04 0.99 15.70
CA LYS A 64 9.90 2.37 15.26
C LYS A 64 11.27 2.94 14.89
N ALA A 65 11.31 3.70 13.81
CA ALA A 65 12.49 4.44 13.38
C ALA A 65 12.10 5.89 13.10
N LEU A 66 12.97 6.82 13.52
CA LEU A 66 12.79 8.25 13.31
C LEU A 66 13.79 8.73 12.27
N GLY A 67 13.31 9.49 11.29
CA GLY A 67 14.13 10.14 10.30
C GLY A 67 13.83 11.63 10.19
N LYS A 68 14.81 12.40 9.74
CA LYS A 68 14.56 13.78 9.31
C LYS A 68 13.98 13.74 7.89
N PRO A 69 12.94 14.54 7.60
CA PRO A 69 12.46 14.72 6.24
C PRO A 69 13.56 15.18 5.29
N ASP A 70 13.59 14.58 4.10
CA ASP A 70 14.52 14.92 3.02
C ASP A 70 13.81 15.60 1.84
N ILE A 71 12.48 15.60 1.83
CA ILE A 71 11.68 16.31 0.84
C ILE A 71 10.58 17.15 1.48
N ALA A 72 10.15 18.17 0.75
CA ALA A 72 8.98 18.96 1.06
C ALA A 72 8.04 19.01 -0.14
N THR A 73 6.75 18.77 0.08
CA THR A 73 5.72 18.90 -0.95
C THR A 73 4.94 20.19 -0.73
N VAL A 74 4.84 21.00 -1.77
CA VAL A 74 4.08 22.27 -1.77
C VAL A 74 3.07 22.24 -2.89
N TYR A 75 1.89 22.80 -2.63
CA TYR A 75 0.85 22.98 -3.62
C TYR A 75 0.77 24.46 -4.00
N PHE A 76 0.80 24.74 -5.29
CA PHE A 76 0.62 26.08 -5.83
C PHE A 76 -0.59 26.08 -6.75
N GLY A 77 -1.47 27.08 -6.59
CA GLY A 77 -2.55 27.36 -7.51
C GLY A 77 -2.40 28.73 -8.13
N VAL A 78 -2.73 28.81 -9.42
CA VAL A 78 -2.90 30.07 -10.16
C VAL A 78 -4.34 30.13 -10.63
N GLU A 79 -5.02 31.22 -10.28
CA GLU A 79 -6.35 31.56 -10.76
C GLU A 79 -6.28 32.75 -11.72
N SER A 80 -7.02 32.69 -12.82
CA SER A 80 -7.08 33.77 -13.80
C SER A 80 -8.49 33.98 -14.32
N ARG A 81 -8.83 35.25 -14.61
CA ARG A 81 -10.15 35.67 -15.11
C ARG A 81 -10.08 36.22 -16.53
N GLY A 82 -11.10 35.91 -17.31
CA GLY A 82 -11.27 36.34 -18.69
C GLY A 82 -12.72 36.67 -19.03
N ALA A 83 -12.94 37.42 -20.10
CA ALA A 83 -14.30 37.69 -20.61
C ALA A 83 -14.93 36.42 -21.21
N ASP A 84 -14.09 35.55 -21.77
CA ASP A 84 -14.42 34.24 -22.30
C ASP A 84 -13.40 33.18 -21.81
N VAL A 85 -13.73 31.90 -22.02
CA VAL A 85 -12.88 30.75 -21.62
C VAL A 85 -11.46 30.86 -22.18
N ALA A 86 -11.33 31.19 -23.47
CA ALA A 86 -10.04 31.22 -24.16
C ALA A 86 -9.13 32.30 -23.57
N SER A 87 -9.66 33.49 -23.33
CA SER A 87 -8.93 34.59 -22.69
C SER A 87 -8.50 34.26 -21.25
N ALA A 88 -9.33 33.54 -20.48
CA ALA A 88 -8.99 33.10 -19.13
C ALA A 88 -7.90 32.01 -19.14
N GLN A 89 -7.99 31.06 -20.07
CA GLN A 89 -7.03 29.97 -20.23
C GLN A 89 -5.66 30.46 -20.68
N THR A 90 -5.58 31.38 -21.64
CA THR A 90 -4.31 31.96 -22.09
C THR A 90 -3.58 32.66 -20.94
N LYS A 91 -4.27 33.52 -20.19
CA LYS A 91 -3.70 34.20 -19.02
C LYS A 91 -3.21 33.23 -17.94
N ASN A 92 -3.99 32.18 -17.69
CA ASN A 92 -3.63 31.16 -16.71
C ASN A 92 -2.38 30.38 -17.14
N THR A 93 -2.33 29.99 -18.42
CA THR A 93 -1.21 29.26 -19.01
C THR A 93 0.07 30.10 -18.97
N GLU A 94 0.01 31.39 -19.33
CA GLU A 94 1.14 32.31 -19.25
C GLU A 94 1.65 32.47 -17.82
N SER A 95 0.74 32.69 -16.87
CA SER A 95 1.07 32.86 -15.45
C SER A 95 1.67 31.59 -14.85
N MET A 96 1.09 30.43 -15.15
CA MET A 96 1.59 29.14 -14.68
C MET A 96 2.95 28.82 -15.31
N ASN A 97 3.12 29.01 -16.62
CA ASN A 97 4.41 28.77 -17.28
C ASN A 97 5.52 29.69 -16.76
N ALA A 98 5.21 30.96 -16.48
CA ALA A 98 6.15 31.88 -15.84
C ALA A 98 6.56 31.39 -14.45
N LEU A 99 5.59 30.98 -13.62
CA LEU A 99 5.82 30.41 -12.30
C LEU A 99 6.71 29.15 -12.37
N LEU A 100 6.34 28.19 -13.23
CA LEU A 100 7.10 26.94 -13.40
C LEU A 100 8.51 27.20 -13.92
N GLY A 101 8.70 28.18 -14.82
CA GLY A 101 10.03 28.61 -15.27
C GLY A 101 10.90 29.11 -14.13
N LYS A 102 10.33 29.86 -13.18
CA LYS A 102 11.06 30.28 -11.97
C LYS A 102 11.37 29.12 -11.03
N MET A 103 10.45 28.16 -10.88
CA MET A 103 10.71 26.95 -10.08
C MET A 103 11.86 26.12 -10.66
N LYS A 104 11.89 25.92 -11.98
CA LYS A 104 13.01 25.25 -12.67
C LYS A 104 14.33 26.01 -12.47
N ALA A 105 14.31 27.35 -12.49
CA ALA A 105 15.49 28.17 -12.22
C ALA A 105 16.02 28.05 -10.78
N LEU A 106 15.18 27.67 -9.81
CA LEU A 106 15.61 27.33 -8.44
C LEU A 106 16.20 25.91 -8.30
N GLY A 107 16.21 25.15 -9.41
CA GLY A 107 16.72 23.79 -9.49
C GLY A 107 15.69 22.71 -9.19
N ILE A 108 14.39 23.01 -9.29
CA ILE A 108 13.34 21.99 -9.22
C ILE A 108 13.28 21.24 -10.56
N SER A 109 13.37 19.91 -10.51
CA SER A 109 13.26 19.06 -11.69
C SER A 109 11.85 19.11 -12.29
N GLU A 110 11.73 18.89 -13.60
CA GLU A 110 10.42 18.73 -14.24
C GLU A 110 9.68 17.50 -13.70
N ASP A 111 10.39 16.42 -13.38
CA ASP A 111 9.82 15.20 -12.78
C ASP A 111 9.29 15.42 -11.36
N ASP A 112 9.68 16.52 -10.71
CA ASP A 112 9.23 16.90 -9.38
C ASP A 112 8.05 17.91 -9.43
N ILE A 113 7.52 18.20 -10.61
CA ILE A 113 6.39 19.11 -10.82
C ILE A 113 5.24 18.35 -11.48
N GLN A 114 4.07 18.34 -10.84
CA GLN A 114 2.90 17.65 -11.35
C GLN A 114 1.64 18.52 -11.28
N THR A 115 0.99 18.77 -12.42
CA THR A 115 -0.35 19.38 -12.42
C THR A 115 -1.33 18.45 -11.70
N SER A 116 -1.92 18.96 -10.62
CA SER A 116 -2.78 18.21 -9.70
C SER A 116 -4.25 18.46 -9.95
N SER A 117 -4.61 19.65 -10.44
CA SER A 117 -5.97 19.95 -10.88
C SER A 117 -5.99 21.07 -11.91
N TYR A 118 -7.02 21.06 -12.75
CA TYR A 118 -7.33 22.14 -13.69
C TYR A 118 -8.85 22.24 -13.79
N ASN A 119 -9.39 23.43 -13.52
CA ASN A 119 -10.82 23.71 -13.51
C ASN A 119 -11.10 25.00 -14.28
N SER A 120 -12.19 25.01 -15.04
CA SER A 120 -12.69 26.18 -15.74
C SER A 120 -14.19 26.29 -15.53
N TYR A 121 -14.66 27.44 -15.07
CA TYR A 121 -16.06 27.66 -14.78
C TYR A 121 -16.46 29.12 -15.06
N GLU A 122 -17.75 29.33 -15.33
CA GLU A 122 -18.31 30.66 -15.50
C GLU A 122 -18.27 31.41 -14.16
N ASP A 123 -17.71 32.62 -14.15
CA ASP A 123 -17.72 33.51 -12.99
C ASP A 123 -19.12 34.11 -12.88
N ILE A 124 -19.76 33.91 -11.74
CA ILE A 124 -21.17 34.25 -11.53
C ILE A 124 -21.27 35.14 -10.31
N GLU A 125 -21.82 36.34 -10.50
CA GLU A 125 -22.21 37.20 -9.40
C GLU A 125 -23.70 37.02 -9.09
N TYR A 126 -24.00 36.87 -7.80
CA TYR A 126 -25.37 36.91 -7.30
C TYR A 126 -25.68 38.31 -6.80
N THR A 127 -26.58 38.99 -7.51
CA THR A 127 -27.05 40.34 -7.17
C THR A 127 -28.53 40.31 -6.75
N SER A 128 -29.07 41.43 -6.28
CA SER A 128 -30.49 41.56 -5.96
C SER A 128 -31.41 41.34 -7.17
N SER A 129 -30.90 41.45 -8.41
CA SER A 129 -31.61 41.18 -9.65
C SER A 129 -31.40 39.76 -10.20
N GLY A 130 -30.68 38.90 -9.47
CA GLY A 130 -30.45 37.49 -9.83
C GLY A 130 -29.01 37.17 -10.24
N ARG A 131 -28.85 36.07 -10.97
CA ARG A 131 -27.57 35.50 -11.42
C ARG A 131 -27.04 36.29 -12.62
N GLN A 132 -25.88 36.94 -12.48
CA GLN A 132 -25.23 37.73 -13.53
C GLN A 132 -23.85 37.14 -13.89
N PRO A 133 -23.62 36.68 -15.12
CA PRO A 133 -22.30 36.26 -15.57
C PRO A 133 -21.29 37.41 -15.56
N LYS A 134 -20.12 37.20 -14.96
CA LYS A 134 -18.98 38.14 -14.94
C LYS A 134 -17.87 37.79 -15.91
N GLY A 135 -17.91 36.58 -16.48
CA GLY A 135 -16.89 36.06 -17.37
C GLY A 135 -16.56 34.63 -17.01
N TRP A 136 -15.28 34.27 -17.09
CA TRP A 136 -14.78 32.93 -16.83
C TRP A 136 -13.59 32.95 -15.89
N VAL A 137 -13.53 31.96 -15.01
CA VAL A 137 -12.40 31.69 -14.13
C VAL A 137 -11.76 30.38 -14.54
N VAL A 138 -10.43 30.40 -14.71
CA VAL A 138 -9.60 29.21 -14.85
C VAL A 138 -8.71 29.10 -13.63
N SER A 139 -8.69 27.93 -13.00
CA SER A 139 -7.86 27.61 -11.86
C SER A 139 -7.03 26.37 -12.17
N GLN A 140 -5.71 26.47 -12.04
CA GLN A 140 -4.78 25.36 -12.23
C GLN A 140 -3.94 25.21 -10.97
N GLN A 141 -3.79 23.98 -10.48
CA GLN A 141 -2.96 23.65 -9.34
C GLN A 141 -1.84 22.69 -9.73
N VAL A 142 -0.66 22.92 -9.18
CA VAL A 142 0.52 22.06 -9.33
C VAL A 142 1.01 21.64 -7.96
N THR A 143 1.41 20.38 -7.85
CA THR A 143 2.19 19.85 -6.73
C THR A 143 3.66 19.94 -7.12
N VAL A 144 4.47 20.49 -6.23
CA VAL A 144 5.91 20.61 -6.39
C VAL A 144 6.61 19.87 -5.26
N LYS A 145 7.43 18.89 -5.63
CA LYS A 145 8.34 18.19 -4.73
C LYS A 145 9.67 18.91 -4.68
N VAL A 146 10.08 19.31 -3.48
CA VAL A 146 11.31 20.02 -3.21
C VAL A 146 12.26 19.07 -2.50
N ARG A 147 13.28 18.60 -3.21
CA ARG A 147 14.29 17.65 -2.68
C ARG A 147 15.36 18.29 -1.81
N ASP A 148 15.51 19.59 -1.90
CA ASP A 148 16.37 20.37 -1.03
C ASP A 148 15.49 21.17 -0.08
N VAL A 149 15.22 20.59 1.09
CA VAL A 149 14.37 21.18 2.13
C VAL A 149 14.83 22.60 2.52
N ALA A 150 16.12 22.92 2.40
CA ALA A 150 16.63 24.26 2.71
C ALA A 150 16.13 25.34 1.71
N LYS A 151 15.75 24.95 0.48
CA LYS A 151 15.22 25.87 -0.54
C LYS A 151 13.74 26.19 -0.36
N ILE A 152 13.06 25.57 0.60
CA ILE A 152 11.60 25.68 0.73
C ILE A 152 11.13 27.13 0.92
N ALA A 153 11.87 27.93 1.70
CA ALA A 153 11.56 29.35 1.90
C ALA A 153 11.66 30.14 0.59
N SER A 154 12.72 29.91 -0.21
CA SER A 154 12.91 30.55 -1.51
C SER A 154 11.84 30.13 -2.52
N VAL A 155 11.43 28.86 -2.49
CA VAL A 155 10.35 28.32 -3.32
C VAL A 155 9.01 29.00 -2.98
N LEU A 156 8.65 29.09 -1.70
CA LEU A 156 7.43 29.77 -1.25
C LEU A 156 7.44 31.26 -1.58
N GLN A 157 8.56 31.94 -1.36
CA GLN A 157 8.73 33.35 -1.70
C GLN A 157 8.57 33.58 -3.21
N THR A 158 9.19 32.74 -4.04
CA THR A 158 9.10 32.83 -5.49
C THR A 158 7.67 32.59 -5.97
N ALA A 159 6.96 31.63 -5.38
CA ALA A 159 5.55 31.41 -5.70
C ALA A 159 4.69 32.64 -5.39
N GLY A 160 4.83 33.21 -4.19
CA GLY A 160 4.08 34.40 -3.78
C GLY A 160 4.36 35.63 -4.65
N GLN A 161 5.62 35.83 -5.06
CA GLN A 161 6.02 36.95 -5.92
C GLN A 161 5.58 36.79 -7.39
N ASN A 162 5.29 35.58 -7.84
CA ASN A 162 4.95 35.28 -9.23
C ASN A 162 3.47 34.88 -9.41
N GLY A 163 2.59 35.39 -8.54
CA GLY A 163 1.15 35.32 -8.74
C GLY A 163 0.50 33.99 -8.38
N ALA A 164 1.17 33.11 -7.62
CA ALA A 164 0.49 31.98 -7.00
C ALA A 164 -0.53 32.51 -5.96
N THR A 165 -1.81 32.24 -6.18
CA THR A 165 -2.92 32.72 -5.35
C THR A 165 -3.30 31.71 -4.27
N ASN A 166 -3.00 30.42 -4.48
CA ASN A 166 -3.38 29.35 -3.56
C ASN A 166 -2.13 28.53 -3.20
N ILE A 167 -1.38 28.98 -2.20
CA ILE A 167 -0.20 28.26 -1.71
C ILE A 167 -0.60 27.45 -0.48
N SER A 168 -0.36 26.14 -0.51
CA SER A 168 -0.64 25.23 0.61
C SER A 168 0.57 24.30 0.86
N GLY A 169 0.75 23.91 2.12
CA GLY A 169 1.96 23.27 2.61
C GLY A 169 2.94 24.28 3.23
N PRO A 170 4.24 23.93 3.40
CA PRO A 170 4.87 22.67 3.00
C PRO A 170 4.49 21.47 3.86
N SER A 171 4.42 20.29 3.25
CA SER A 171 4.38 19.00 3.97
C SER A 171 5.75 18.33 3.87
N PHE A 172 6.37 18.03 5.02
CA PHE A 172 7.70 17.41 5.08
C PHE A 172 7.58 15.90 5.20
N THR A 173 8.31 15.19 4.34
CA THR A 173 8.37 13.73 4.40
C THR A 173 9.71 13.18 3.93
N ILE A 174 9.81 11.86 3.95
CA ILE A 174 10.97 11.09 3.50
C ILE A 174 10.57 10.42 2.18
N ASP A 175 11.30 10.70 1.09
CA ASP A 175 10.99 10.19 -0.27
C ASP A 175 11.14 8.67 -0.33
N ASP A 176 12.21 8.12 0.27
CA ASP A 176 12.45 6.68 0.38
C ASP A 176 12.57 6.23 1.85
N PRO A 177 11.50 5.67 2.44
CA PRO A 177 11.52 5.19 3.81
C PRO A 177 12.13 3.81 3.99
N SER A 178 12.68 3.17 2.95
CA SER A 178 13.12 1.76 2.99
C SER A 178 14.16 1.48 4.07
N ASN A 179 15.11 2.40 4.28
CA ASN A 179 16.12 2.27 5.33
C ASN A 179 15.50 2.35 6.74
N LEU A 180 14.54 3.25 6.95
CA LEU A 180 13.83 3.36 8.23
C LEU A 180 12.90 2.18 8.47
N LEU A 181 12.28 1.64 7.41
CA LEU A 181 11.51 0.41 7.48
C LEU A 181 12.40 -0.78 7.87
N ALA A 182 13.61 -0.88 7.32
CA ALA A 182 14.57 -1.90 7.71
C ALA A 182 14.98 -1.77 9.18
N GLU A 183 15.30 -0.56 9.64
CA GLU A 183 15.62 -0.29 11.04
C GLU A 183 14.42 -0.61 11.98
N ALA A 184 13.22 -0.21 11.60
CA ALA A 184 11.99 -0.52 12.34
C ALA A 184 11.77 -2.04 12.40
N ARG A 185 12.03 -2.78 11.32
CA ARG A 185 11.92 -4.24 11.28
C ARG A 185 12.88 -4.93 12.21
N GLU A 186 14.15 -4.52 12.23
CA GLU A 186 15.14 -5.08 13.16
C GLU A 186 14.72 -4.88 14.62
N LYS A 187 14.23 -3.68 14.95
CA LYS A 187 13.70 -3.39 16.29
C LYS A 187 12.47 -4.22 16.62
N ALA A 188 11.53 -4.38 15.68
CA ALA A 188 10.31 -5.17 15.87
C ALA A 188 10.63 -6.66 16.09
N LEU A 189 11.56 -7.23 15.31
CA LEU A 189 12.00 -8.61 15.47
C LEU A 189 12.70 -8.83 16.82
N LYS A 190 13.53 -7.88 17.24
CA LYS A 190 14.17 -7.92 18.56
C LYS A 190 13.15 -7.88 19.70
N ASP A 191 12.17 -6.97 19.64
CA ASP A 191 11.07 -6.89 20.61
C ASP A 191 10.25 -8.19 20.67
N ALA A 192 9.90 -8.76 19.52
CA ALA A 192 9.22 -10.06 19.45
C ALA A 192 10.08 -11.18 20.08
N GLN A 193 11.37 -11.24 19.78
CA GLN A 193 12.28 -12.24 20.32
C GLN A 193 12.39 -12.15 21.85
N GLU A 194 12.58 -10.94 22.39
CA GLU A 194 12.67 -10.71 23.83
C GLU A 194 11.38 -11.14 24.55
N LYS A 195 10.21 -10.83 23.97
CA LYS A 195 8.91 -11.29 24.48
C LYS A 195 8.79 -12.81 24.44
N ALA A 196 9.17 -13.45 23.34
CA ALA A 196 9.11 -14.91 23.20
C ALA A 196 9.98 -15.62 24.24
N VAL A 197 11.21 -15.13 24.46
CA VAL A 197 12.14 -15.69 25.45
C VAL A 197 11.57 -15.55 26.86
N SER A 198 11.03 -14.37 27.20
CA SER A 198 10.41 -14.12 28.51
C SER A 198 9.19 -15.03 28.76
N LEU A 199 8.32 -15.18 27.75
CA LEU A 199 7.14 -16.04 27.82
C LEU A 199 7.53 -17.51 27.97
N ALA A 200 8.49 -18.00 27.18
CA ALA A 200 8.97 -19.38 27.26
C ALA A 200 9.54 -19.70 28.65
N ALA A 201 10.37 -18.81 29.20
CA ALA A 201 10.91 -18.96 30.55
C ALA A 201 9.82 -19.00 31.63
N THR A 202 8.78 -18.18 31.49
CA THR A 202 7.65 -18.13 32.43
C THR A 202 6.78 -19.38 32.34
N LEU A 203 6.61 -19.94 31.15
CA LEU A 203 5.81 -21.14 30.90
C LEU A 203 6.58 -22.44 31.14
N GLY A 204 7.89 -22.38 31.42
CA GLY A 204 8.73 -23.55 31.64
C GLY A 204 8.99 -24.38 30.39
N VAL A 205 9.00 -23.74 29.21
CA VAL A 205 9.23 -24.37 27.90
C VAL A 205 10.43 -23.75 27.21
N ARG A 206 10.95 -24.40 26.15
CA ARG A 206 12.05 -23.87 25.34
C ARG A 206 11.61 -23.57 23.92
N LEU A 207 12.12 -22.48 23.36
CA LEU A 207 11.94 -22.12 21.95
C LEU A 207 12.86 -23.00 21.08
N GLU A 208 12.31 -23.65 20.04
CA GLU A 208 13.08 -24.48 19.10
C GLU A 208 13.46 -23.67 17.86
N ARG A 209 12.48 -23.31 17.02
CA ARG A 209 12.67 -22.59 15.76
C ARG A 209 11.45 -21.77 15.39
N VAL A 210 11.64 -20.79 14.51
CA VAL A 210 10.54 -20.06 13.87
C VAL A 210 9.80 -20.99 12.90
N VAL A 211 8.47 -20.99 12.99
CA VAL A 211 7.54 -21.72 12.10
C VAL A 211 6.58 -20.80 11.35
N GLY A 212 6.44 -19.55 11.79
CA GLY A 212 5.60 -18.55 11.14
C GLY A 212 6.18 -17.15 11.29
N TYR A 213 6.04 -16.35 10.24
CA TYR A 213 6.42 -14.95 10.23
C TYR A 213 5.43 -14.20 9.34
N SER A 214 4.94 -13.08 9.85
CA SER A 214 4.24 -12.07 9.06
C SER A 214 4.64 -10.69 9.55
N GLU A 215 4.56 -9.71 8.64
CA GLU A 215 4.78 -8.32 9.00
C GLU A 215 3.73 -7.43 8.35
N TYR A 216 3.44 -6.31 9.03
CA TYR A 216 2.55 -5.28 8.53
C TYR A 216 3.11 -3.91 8.93
N SER A 217 3.16 -3.00 7.97
CA SER A 217 3.56 -1.60 8.19
C SER A 217 2.32 -0.73 8.39
N GLY A 218 2.44 0.27 9.27
CA GLY A 218 1.36 1.23 9.52
C GLY A 218 1.12 2.24 8.38
N GLY A 219 1.76 2.06 7.22
CA GLY A 219 1.77 3.01 6.11
C GLY A 219 3.10 3.75 5.99
N GLY A 220 3.08 4.88 5.27
CA GLY A 220 4.26 5.71 5.03
C GLY A 220 4.71 6.52 6.26
N PRO A 221 5.83 7.26 6.15
CA PRO A 221 6.33 8.12 7.21
C PRO A 221 5.26 9.12 7.68
N VAL A 222 5.05 9.21 8.98
CA VAL A 222 4.10 10.16 9.59
C VAL A 222 4.87 11.20 10.41
N PRO A 223 4.41 12.46 10.46
CA PRO A 223 5.01 13.46 11.32
C PRO A 223 5.05 12.99 12.78
N TYR A 224 6.23 13.04 13.39
CA TYR A 224 6.47 12.71 14.78
C TYR A 224 6.50 14.00 15.61
N TYR A 225 5.58 14.08 16.56
CA TYR A 225 5.54 15.16 17.54
C TYR A 225 5.89 14.59 18.90
N ASP A 226 7.06 14.94 19.42
CA ASP A 226 7.38 14.64 20.81
C ASP A 226 6.41 15.42 21.71
N ARG A 227 5.68 14.70 22.57
CA ARG A 227 4.64 15.25 23.44
C ARG A 227 5.21 16.28 24.43
N ALA A 228 6.54 16.34 24.60
CA ALA A 228 7.23 17.32 25.42
C ALA A 228 7.50 18.68 24.74
N MET A 229 7.38 18.79 23.41
CA MET A 229 7.79 20.00 22.66
C MET A 229 6.64 20.90 22.16
N SER A 230 5.39 20.62 22.50
CA SER A 230 4.23 21.36 21.96
C SER A 230 3.93 22.73 22.62
N ALA A 231 4.92 23.36 23.27
CA ALA A 231 4.74 24.64 23.95
C ALA A 231 5.73 25.70 23.44
N GLY A 232 5.33 26.46 22.41
CA GLY A 232 6.11 27.62 21.95
C GLY A 232 5.44 28.40 20.83
N PHE A 233 4.75 29.50 21.18
CA PHE A 233 4.25 30.54 20.28
C PHE A 233 5.35 31.57 19.96
N GLY A 234 5.26 32.25 18.81
CA GLY A 234 5.91 33.57 18.64
C GLY A 234 5.95 34.07 17.19
N GLY A 235 5.16 35.11 16.90
CA GLY A 235 5.04 35.76 15.59
C GLY A 235 6.11 36.82 15.31
N GLY A 236 6.37 37.02 14.01
CA GLY A 236 7.13 38.11 13.40
C GLY A 236 6.89 38.10 11.89
N ILE A 237 6.81 39.27 11.25
CA ILE A 237 6.64 39.43 9.79
C ILE A 237 8.02 39.32 9.11
N GLU A 238 8.66 38.16 9.28
CA GLU A 238 9.75 37.67 8.44
C GLU A 238 9.28 36.35 7.82
N ALA A 239 9.93 35.89 6.75
CA ALA A 239 9.60 34.60 6.14
C ALA A 239 9.47 33.53 7.24
N PRO A 240 8.40 32.70 7.22
CA PRO A 240 8.13 31.79 8.33
C PRO A 240 9.38 30.94 8.60
N ASN A 241 9.78 30.87 9.87
CA ASN A 241 10.82 29.94 10.30
C ASN A 241 10.24 28.53 10.16
N ILE A 242 10.57 27.86 9.06
CA ILE A 242 10.03 26.57 8.70
C ILE A 242 10.86 25.47 9.37
N GLN A 243 10.22 24.73 10.29
CA GLN A 243 10.85 23.63 11.01
C GLN A 243 10.31 22.30 10.46
N PRO A 244 11.14 21.47 9.79
CA PRO A 244 10.67 20.25 9.13
C PRO A 244 10.30 19.12 10.10
N GLY A 245 10.72 19.19 11.36
CA GLY A 245 10.43 18.16 12.36
C GLY A 245 11.13 16.82 12.08
N GLN A 246 10.52 15.73 12.53
CA GLN A 246 10.93 14.35 12.27
C GLN A 246 9.72 13.56 11.81
N ASN A 247 9.96 12.49 11.05
CA ASN A 247 8.93 11.52 10.71
C ASN A 247 9.24 10.16 11.35
N GLU A 248 8.19 9.49 11.82
CA GLU A 248 8.24 8.13 12.34
C GLU A 248 7.77 7.15 11.28
N VAL A 249 8.49 6.04 11.18
CA VAL A 249 8.06 4.83 10.47
C VAL A 249 7.87 3.74 11.52
N SER A 250 6.73 3.05 11.45
CA SER A 250 6.40 1.96 12.37
C SER A 250 6.12 0.66 11.62
N LEU A 251 6.58 -0.45 12.21
CA LEU A 251 6.39 -1.79 11.66
C LEU A 251 6.04 -2.76 12.80
N ASN A 252 5.07 -3.63 12.53
CA ASN A 252 4.66 -4.69 13.43
C ASN A 252 5.02 -6.03 12.79
N VAL A 253 5.56 -6.95 13.60
CA VAL A 253 5.85 -8.32 13.19
C VAL A 253 5.07 -9.29 14.07
N SER A 254 4.60 -10.38 13.49
CA SER A 254 4.12 -11.55 14.22
C SER A 254 5.05 -12.70 13.94
N VAL A 255 5.60 -13.30 15.00
CA VAL A 255 6.53 -14.43 14.91
C VAL A 255 5.97 -15.60 15.71
N THR A 256 5.86 -16.75 15.06
CA THR A 256 5.43 -17.99 15.69
C THR A 256 6.63 -18.91 15.85
N TYR A 257 6.88 -19.34 17.08
CA TYR A 257 7.94 -20.28 17.44
C TYR A 257 7.34 -21.63 17.79
N LYS A 258 7.98 -22.70 17.33
CA LYS A 258 7.73 -24.05 17.83
C LYS A 258 8.44 -24.23 19.17
N LEU A 259 7.78 -24.92 20.09
CA LEU A 259 8.24 -25.20 21.44
C LEU A 259 8.71 -26.64 21.56
N VAL A 260 9.59 -26.85 22.52
CA VAL A 260 9.98 -28.15 23.04
C VAL A 260 9.97 -28.10 24.57
N ASP A 261 9.69 -29.25 25.17
CA ASP A 261 9.72 -29.45 26.63
C ASP A 261 11.14 -29.24 27.20
#